data_AF-A0A1S2N557-F1
#
_entry.id   AF-A0A1S2N557-F1
#
_cell.length_a   1.000
_cell.length_b   1.000
_cell.length_c   1.000
_cell.angle_alpha   90.00
_cell.angle_beta   90.00
_cell.angle_gamma   90.00
#
_symmetry.space_group_name_H-M   'P 1'
#
loop_
_entity.id
_entity.type
_entity.pdbx_description
1 polymer ?
#
loop_
_entity_poly.entity_id
_entity_poly.type
_entity_poly.pdbx_seq_one_letter_code
_entity_poly.pdbx_strand_id
1 'polypeptide(L)'
;MEKTTDHADMRGAPGSAMLAALLAAEDGPPAPAWSALLETRPEEVLRVLRAAHRRPLWRAALRAGLPQWMLADLVNLSRPELGAAVRRIVERREAIAHLLGSGWQRALWGGAFELAAQRTLRAASDLESACIEVLRAATGPHAQAQEALLAAWRGAAPLAAPAEPPPAQADAPPTPAPVAGAPAGDDGRLAQEGEFIYLGNAGLVLLGPFLQRLFAMLGLTAGPTFVSAAAAGRAVHLLQHVATGASDAPARALPLNKVLCGLAPEAPVAADIVLTPAERQATEEMLKVFIAQWRGLGNTSADGLRRGFLMREGRLEPDAQGWQLRVSPAQMDMLLDRLPWGFSNTHLPWMAAPVRVHWR
;
A
#
# COMPACT_ATOMS: atom_id res chain seq x y z
N MET A 1 -14.34 -16.01 -55.66
CA MET A 1 -12.90 -15.93 -55.36
C MET A 1 -12.58 -14.46 -55.15
N GLU A 2 -12.41 -14.08 -53.89
CA GLU A 2 -11.16 -13.50 -53.32
C GLU A 2 -11.19 -11.97 -53.41
N LYS A 3 -11.50 -11.28 -52.30
CA LYS A 3 -10.58 -10.75 -51.27
C LYS A 3 -9.55 -9.77 -51.83
N THR A 4 -9.64 -8.51 -51.40
CA THR A 4 -8.56 -7.61 -50.92
C THR A 4 -9.26 -6.29 -50.55
N THR A 5 -9.77 -6.15 -49.32
CA THR A 5 -9.08 -5.51 -48.18
C THR A 5 -8.41 -4.20 -48.56
N ASP A 6 -9.14 -3.09 -48.45
CA ASP A 6 -8.53 -1.77 -48.28
C ASP A 6 -8.60 -1.42 -46.78
N HIS A 7 -7.43 -1.53 -46.14
CA HIS A 7 -7.17 -1.23 -44.73
C HIS A 7 -6.20 -0.05 -44.71
N ALA A 8 -6.75 1.14 -44.92
CA ALA A 8 -6.15 2.41 -44.57
C ALA A 8 -7.34 3.30 -44.15
N ASP A 9 -7.50 3.70 -42.90
CA ASP A 9 -6.67 4.75 -42.33
C ASP A 9 -6.77 4.73 -40.79
N MET A 10 -5.72 4.28 -40.11
CA MET A 10 -5.57 4.28 -38.64
C MET A 10 -4.14 4.69 -38.29
N ARG A 11 -3.67 5.81 -38.87
CA ARG A 11 -2.41 6.45 -38.46
C ARG A 11 -2.66 7.92 -38.13
N GLY A 12 -2.61 8.24 -36.83
CA GLY A 12 -2.33 9.60 -36.38
C GLY A 12 -3.51 10.40 -35.85
N ALA A 13 -4.05 10.04 -34.69
CA ALA A 13 -4.65 11.02 -33.79
C ALA A 13 -3.68 11.24 -32.61
N PRO A 14 -3.13 12.46 -32.41
CA PRO A 14 -2.11 12.74 -31.39
C PRO A 14 -2.56 12.45 -29.94
N GLY A 15 -3.87 12.29 -29.70
CA GLY A 15 -4.40 11.90 -28.38
C GLY A 15 -4.29 10.41 -28.05
N SER A 16 -4.35 9.52 -29.04
CA SER A 16 -4.25 8.06 -28.82
C SER A 16 -2.85 7.61 -28.40
N ALA A 17 -1.82 8.24 -28.96
CA ALA A 17 -0.42 8.02 -28.56
C ALA A 17 -0.14 8.60 -27.16
N MET A 18 -0.76 9.74 -26.82
CA MET A 18 -0.63 10.35 -25.50
C MET A 18 -1.32 9.51 -24.42
N LEU A 19 -2.53 8.99 -24.66
CA LEU A 19 -3.19 8.09 -23.72
C LEU A 19 -2.43 6.77 -23.56
N ALA A 20 -1.89 6.21 -24.66
CA ALA A 20 -1.05 5.02 -24.61
C ALA A 20 0.26 5.25 -23.84
N ALA A 21 0.91 6.41 -24.01
CA ALA A 21 2.11 6.80 -23.27
C ALA A 21 1.81 7.08 -21.78
N LEU A 22 0.69 7.73 -21.48
CA LEU A 22 0.23 7.99 -20.10
C LEU A 22 -0.09 6.69 -19.36
N LEU A 23 -0.71 5.72 -20.03
CA LEU A 23 -1.00 4.39 -19.47
C LEU A 23 0.21 3.46 -19.45
N ALA A 24 1.27 3.76 -20.21
CA ALA A 24 2.53 3.02 -20.21
C ALA A 24 3.51 3.48 -19.13
N ALA A 25 3.24 4.61 -18.45
CA ALA A 25 4.01 5.05 -17.30
C ALA A 25 3.83 4.07 -16.12
N GLU A 26 4.93 3.66 -15.48
CA GLU A 26 4.95 2.58 -14.48
C GLU A 26 4.12 2.85 -13.20
N ASP A 27 3.82 4.11 -12.90
CA ASP A 27 2.97 4.56 -11.79
C ASP A 27 1.62 5.15 -12.26
N GLY A 28 1.32 5.02 -13.56
CA GLY A 28 0.22 5.72 -14.21
C GLY A 28 0.50 7.22 -14.40
N PRO A 29 -0.42 7.97 -15.04
CA PRO A 29 -0.23 9.39 -15.28
C PRO A 29 -0.43 10.24 -14.00
N PRO A 30 0.31 11.35 -13.85
CA PRO A 30 0.11 12.26 -12.72
C PRO A 30 -1.31 12.82 -12.71
N ALA A 31 -1.93 12.92 -11.53
CA ALA A 31 -3.34 13.29 -11.36
C ALA A 31 -3.79 14.56 -12.12
N PRO A 32 -3.01 15.66 -12.18
CA PRO A 32 -3.40 16.85 -12.94
C PRO A 32 -3.49 16.60 -14.45
N ALA A 33 -2.57 15.80 -15.00
CA ALA A 33 -2.56 15.46 -16.42
C ALA A 33 -3.73 14.54 -16.78
N TRP A 34 -4.11 13.64 -15.87
CA TRP A 34 -5.26 12.77 -16.03
C TRP A 34 -6.58 13.55 -16.00
N SER A 35 -6.78 14.44 -15.02
CA SER A 35 -7.98 15.27 -14.93
C SER A 35 -8.15 16.17 -16.15
N ALA A 36 -7.07 16.84 -16.59
CA ALA A 36 -7.08 17.67 -17.78
C ALA A 36 -7.46 16.87 -19.04
N LEU A 37 -7.05 15.61 -19.12
CA LEU A 37 -7.34 14.74 -20.25
C LEU A 37 -8.81 14.24 -20.25
N LEU A 38 -9.38 13.97 -19.07
CA LEU A 38 -10.81 13.67 -18.94
C LEU A 38 -11.71 14.87 -19.26
N GLU A 39 -11.30 16.07 -18.88
CA GLU A 39 -12.04 17.31 -19.17
C GLU A 39 -11.99 17.68 -20.64
N THR A 40 -10.81 17.56 -21.26
CA THR A 40 -10.62 18.00 -22.65
C THR A 40 -11.02 16.94 -23.67
N ARG A 41 -10.86 15.65 -23.38
CA ARG A 41 -11.06 14.55 -24.36
C ARG A 41 -11.71 13.28 -23.78
N PRO A 42 -12.89 13.38 -23.16
CA PRO A 42 -13.56 12.23 -22.53
C PRO A 42 -13.91 11.10 -23.52
N GLU A 43 -14.33 11.43 -24.73
CA GLU A 43 -14.72 10.41 -25.72
C GLU A 43 -13.54 9.60 -26.26
N GLU A 44 -12.36 10.21 -26.35
CA GLU A 44 -11.14 9.54 -26.81
C GLU A 44 -10.67 8.51 -25.77
N VAL A 45 -10.70 8.88 -24.48
CA VAL A 45 -10.46 7.99 -23.34
C VAL A 45 -11.41 6.79 -23.39
N LEU A 46 -12.71 7.04 -23.51
CA LEU A 46 -13.71 5.98 -23.58
C LEU A 46 -13.51 5.05 -24.78
N ARG A 47 -13.10 5.60 -25.93
CA ARG A 47 -12.88 4.81 -27.15
C ARG A 47 -11.70 3.85 -26.98
N VAL A 48 -10.57 4.33 -26.47
CA VAL A 48 -9.38 3.49 -26.23
C VAL A 48 -9.66 2.45 -25.15
N LEU A 49 -10.34 2.82 -24.07
CA LEU A 49 -10.72 1.89 -23.02
C LEU A 49 -11.69 0.81 -23.52
N ARG A 50 -12.70 1.16 -24.31
CA ARG A 50 -13.61 0.18 -24.93
C ARG A 50 -12.88 -0.79 -25.85
N ALA A 51 -11.86 -0.33 -26.57
CA ALA A 51 -11.03 -1.19 -27.41
C ALA A 51 -10.15 -2.13 -26.56
N ALA A 52 -9.52 -1.60 -25.51
CA ALA A 52 -8.69 -2.35 -24.56
C ALA A 52 -9.49 -3.39 -23.76
N HIS A 53 -10.72 -3.09 -23.39
CA HIS A 53 -11.56 -3.93 -22.53
C HIS A 53 -12.00 -5.24 -23.20
N ARG A 54 -11.89 -5.35 -24.53
CA ARG A 54 -12.17 -6.59 -25.26
C ARG A 54 -11.18 -7.72 -24.94
N ARG A 55 -10.06 -7.44 -24.27
CA ARG A 55 -9.00 -8.41 -23.94
C ARG A 55 -8.94 -8.69 -22.43
N PRO A 56 -9.25 -9.90 -21.94
CA PRO A 56 -9.31 -10.22 -20.50
C PRO A 56 -8.00 -9.98 -19.74
N LEU A 57 -6.87 -10.38 -20.33
CA LEU A 57 -5.53 -10.16 -19.77
C LEU A 57 -5.20 -8.67 -19.64
N TRP A 58 -5.68 -7.86 -20.59
CA TRP A 58 -5.48 -6.42 -20.57
C TRP A 58 -6.26 -5.76 -19.44
N ARG A 59 -7.48 -6.23 -19.15
CA ARG A 59 -8.28 -5.72 -18.01
C ARG A 59 -7.62 -5.99 -16.66
N ALA A 60 -7.04 -7.18 -16.49
CA ALA A 60 -6.37 -7.56 -15.27
C ALA A 60 -5.08 -6.75 -15.08
N ALA A 61 -4.29 -6.57 -16.15
CA ALA A 61 -3.08 -5.75 -16.14
C ALA A 61 -3.38 -4.26 -15.85
N LEU A 62 -4.41 -3.70 -16.49
CA LEU A 62 -4.83 -2.32 -16.24
C LEU A 62 -5.25 -2.13 -14.78
N ARG A 63 -6.00 -3.08 -14.21
CA ARG A 63 -6.44 -3.02 -12.80
C ARG A 63 -5.29 -3.17 -11.80
N ALA A 64 -4.25 -3.93 -12.14
CA ALA A 64 -3.08 -4.11 -11.27
C ALA A 64 -2.18 -2.86 -11.21
N GLY A 65 -2.15 -2.07 -12.28
CA GLY A 65 -1.29 -0.87 -12.38
C GLY A 65 -1.98 0.47 -12.12
N LEU A 66 -3.32 0.55 -12.21
CA LEU A 66 -4.03 1.83 -12.07
C LEU A 66 -4.39 2.19 -10.61
N PRO A 67 -4.18 3.45 -10.18
CA PRO A 67 -4.65 3.94 -8.89
C PRO A 67 -6.18 3.86 -8.73
N GLN A 68 -6.66 3.65 -7.50
CA GLN A 68 -8.11 3.48 -7.24
C GLN A 68 -8.95 4.72 -7.60
N TRP A 69 -8.42 5.92 -7.39
CA TRP A 69 -9.10 7.17 -7.75
C TRP A 69 -9.30 7.28 -9.28
N MET A 70 -8.37 6.74 -10.06
CA MET A 70 -8.46 6.72 -11.52
C MET A 70 -9.53 5.74 -12.00
N LEU A 71 -9.63 4.57 -11.36
CA LEU A 71 -10.73 3.62 -11.60
C LEU A 71 -12.09 4.26 -11.33
N ALA A 72 -12.18 5.13 -10.31
CA ALA A 72 -13.40 5.85 -9.98
C ALA A 72 -13.84 6.81 -11.09
N ASP A 73 -12.91 7.61 -11.61
CA ASP A 73 -13.18 8.52 -12.73
C ASP A 73 -13.61 7.76 -13.98
N LEU A 74 -12.99 6.63 -14.27
CA LEU A 74 -13.32 5.80 -15.43
C LEU A 74 -14.70 5.14 -15.33
N VAL A 75 -15.06 4.64 -14.15
CA VAL A 75 -16.41 4.09 -13.90
C VAL A 75 -17.46 5.17 -14.07
N ASN A 76 -17.23 6.36 -13.49
CA ASN A 76 -18.17 7.48 -13.57
C ASN A 76 -18.32 8.02 -15.00
N LEU A 77 -17.21 8.12 -15.75
CA LEU A 77 -17.21 8.56 -17.15
C LEU A 77 -17.89 7.54 -18.08
N SER A 78 -17.70 6.25 -17.83
CA SER A 78 -18.24 5.19 -18.69
C SER A 78 -19.73 4.92 -18.40
N ARG A 79 -20.11 4.87 -17.13
CA ARG A 79 -21.47 4.57 -16.66
C ARG A 79 -21.78 5.36 -15.39
N PRO A 80 -22.38 6.56 -15.51
CA PRO A 80 -22.68 7.44 -14.36
C PRO A 80 -23.55 6.77 -13.29
N GLU A 81 -24.46 5.89 -13.70
CA GLU A 81 -25.31 5.04 -12.86
C GLU A 81 -24.50 4.07 -11.96
N LEU A 82 -23.39 3.53 -12.45
CA LEU A 82 -22.45 2.75 -11.65
C LEU A 82 -21.65 3.66 -10.71
N GLY A 83 -21.23 4.84 -11.16
CA GLY A 83 -20.60 5.84 -10.31
C GLY A 83 -21.47 6.20 -9.10
N ALA A 84 -22.77 6.39 -9.31
CA ALA A 84 -23.73 6.64 -8.24
C ALA A 84 -23.89 5.43 -7.31
N ALA A 85 -23.92 4.20 -7.84
CA ALA A 85 -23.96 2.98 -7.05
C ALA A 85 -22.70 2.82 -6.18
N VAL A 86 -21.51 3.07 -6.74
CA VAL A 86 -20.25 3.04 -5.98
C VAL A 86 -20.23 4.12 -4.90
N ARG A 87 -20.69 5.34 -5.18
CA ARG A 87 -20.80 6.40 -4.14
C ARG A 87 -21.67 5.97 -2.97
N ARG A 88 -22.86 5.41 -3.23
CA ARG A 88 -23.74 4.86 -2.16
C ARG A 88 -23.07 3.75 -1.35
N ILE A 89 -22.30 2.88 -2.01
CA ILE A 89 -21.50 1.84 -1.35
C ILE A 89 -20.41 2.47 -0.46
N VAL A 90 -19.73 3.50 -0.95
CA VAL A 90 -18.67 4.23 -0.22
C VAL A 90 -19.22 5.08 0.93
N GLU A 91 -20.47 5.54 0.85
CA GLU A 91 -21.18 6.24 1.94
C GLU A 91 -21.61 5.26 3.04
N ARG A 92 -22.20 4.11 2.67
CA ARG A 92 -22.52 3.01 3.60
C ARG A 92 -21.29 2.42 4.28
N ARG A 93 -20.10 2.66 3.70
CA ARG A 93 -18.81 2.29 4.28
C ARG A 93 -18.66 2.80 5.70
N GLU A 94 -18.99 4.04 6.02
CA GLU A 94 -18.67 4.57 7.36
C GLU A 94 -19.31 3.73 8.48
N ALA A 95 -20.49 3.17 8.22
CA ALA A 95 -21.20 2.29 9.14
C ALA A 95 -20.55 0.91 9.30
N ILE A 96 -19.82 0.41 8.30
CA ILE A 96 -19.21 -0.95 8.32
C ILE A 96 -17.69 -0.94 8.09
N ALA A 97 -17.06 0.24 8.07
CA ALA A 97 -15.63 0.45 7.81
C ALA A 97 -14.75 -0.25 8.86
N HIS A 98 -15.30 -0.43 10.06
CA HIS A 98 -14.68 -1.14 11.17
C HIS A 98 -14.71 -2.67 10.97
N LEU A 99 -15.62 -3.19 10.14
CA LEU A 99 -15.78 -4.61 9.83
C LEU A 99 -15.08 -4.99 8.52
N LEU A 100 -14.90 -4.03 7.61
CA LEU A 100 -14.22 -4.25 6.34
C LEU A 100 -12.76 -3.80 6.40
N GLY A 101 -11.84 -4.74 6.19
CA GLY A 101 -10.39 -4.49 6.13
C GLY A 101 -9.93 -3.66 4.93
N SER A 102 -8.63 -3.61 4.63
CA SER A 102 -8.10 -2.99 3.41
C SER A 102 -7.99 -4.04 2.31
N GLY A 103 -8.77 -3.89 1.22
CA GLY A 103 -8.79 -4.83 0.10
C GLY A 103 -10.15 -4.88 -0.62
N TRP A 104 -11.25 -4.66 0.12
CA TRP A 104 -12.59 -4.58 -0.49
C TRP A 104 -12.69 -3.41 -1.47
N GLN A 105 -11.95 -2.32 -1.28
CA GLN A 105 -11.94 -1.20 -2.25
C GLN A 105 -11.33 -1.62 -3.59
N ARG A 106 -10.24 -2.40 -3.57
CA ARG A 106 -9.63 -2.94 -4.79
C ARG A 106 -10.56 -3.96 -5.46
N ALA A 107 -11.23 -4.80 -4.67
CA ALA A 107 -12.23 -5.74 -5.17
C ALA A 107 -13.49 -5.02 -5.71
N LEU A 108 -13.96 -3.98 -5.03
CA LEU A 108 -15.10 -3.14 -5.41
C LEU A 108 -14.81 -2.38 -6.68
N TRP A 109 -13.71 -1.62 -6.73
CA TRP A 109 -13.33 -0.84 -7.91
C TRP A 109 -12.94 -1.76 -9.06
N GLY A 110 -12.28 -2.88 -8.78
CA GLY A 110 -12.02 -3.93 -9.75
C GLY A 110 -13.29 -4.54 -10.34
N GLY A 111 -14.32 -4.79 -9.52
CA GLY A 111 -15.61 -5.30 -9.95
C GLY A 111 -16.48 -4.26 -10.65
N ALA A 112 -16.54 -3.04 -10.14
CA ALA A 112 -17.25 -1.90 -10.74
C ALA A 112 -16.68 -1.56 -12.11
N PHE A 113 -15.36 -1.59 -12.28
CA PHE A 113 -14.70 -1.38 -13.56
C PHE A 113 -15.01 -2.51 -14.55
N GLU A 114 -15.02 -3.77 -14.11
CA GLU A 114 -15.43 -4.89 -14.97
C GLU A 114 -16.89 -4.78 -15.41
N LEU A 115 -17.80 -4.46 -14.50
CA LEU A 115 -19.21 -4.26 -14.80
C LEU A 115 -19.44 -3.02 -15.68
N ALA A 116 -18.63 -1.98 -15.51
CA ALA A 116 -18.71 -0.76 -16.33
C ALA A 116 -18.43 -1.02 -17.80
N ALA A 117 -17.66 -2.06 -18.11
CA ALA A 117 -17.30 -2.35 -19.49
C ALA A 117 -17.85 -3.69 -20.01
N GLN A 118 -18.73 -4.33 -19.23
CA GLN A 118 -19.72 -5.28 -19.71
C GLN A 118 -21.00 -4.55 -20.20
N ARG A 119 -21.70 -5.13 -21.20
CA ARG A 119 -22.99 -4.63 -21.73
C ARG A 119 -24.19 -5.11 -20.90
N THR A 120 -24.06 -5.17 -19.57
CA THR A 120 -25.14 -5.61 -18.69
C THR A 120 -26.11 -4.46 -18.39
N LEU A 121 -27.40 -4.69 -18.59
CA LEU A 121 -28.49 -3.74 -18.30
C LEU A 121 -28.70 -3.51 -16.79
N ARG A 122 -28.16 -4.37 -15.93
CA ARG A 122 -28.34 -4.36 -14.47
C ARG A 122 -27.05 -4.13 -13.69
N ALA A 123 -26.02 -3.55 -14.32
CA ALA A 123 -24.68 -3.43 -13.75
C ALA A 123 -24.64 -2.83 -12.32
N ALA A 124 -25.53 -1.88 -11.98
CA ALA A 124 -25.61 -1.34 -10.63
C ALA A 124 -26.11 -2.36 -9.58
N SER A 125 -27.10 -3.18 -9.94
CA SER A 125 -27.61 -4.26 -9.09
C SER A 125 -26.64 -5.43 -9.01
N ASP A 126 -25.92 -5.70 -10.10
CA ASP A 126 -24.87 -6.72 -10.15
C ASP A 126 -23.69 -6.32 -9.26
N LEU A 127 -23.35 -5.02 -9.22
CA LEU A 127 -22.31 -4.49 -8.34
C LEU A 127 -22.69 -4.61 -6.87
N GLU A 128 -23.93 -4.27 -6.49
CA GLU A 128 -24.41 -4.45 -5.11
C GLU A 128 -24.40 -5.92 -4.70
N SER A 129 -24.79 -6.83 -5.61
CA SER A 129 -24.77 -8.27 -5.38
C SER A 129 -23.34 -8.80 -5.19
N ALA A 130 -22.40 -8.35 -6.02
CA ALA A 130 -20.98 -8.69 -5.89
C ALA A 130 -20.38 -8.18 -4.57
N CYS A 131 -20.78 -7.00 -4.11
CA CYS A 131 -20.37 -6.48 -2.81
C CYS A 131 -20.87 -7.38 -1.69
N ILE A 132 -22.16 -7.78 -1.72
CA ILE A 132 -22.73 -8.69 -0.73
C ILE A 132 -21.95 -10.01 -0.67
N GLU A 133 -21.56 -10.59 -1.81
CA GLU A 133 -20.73 -11.81 -1.81
C GLU A 133 -19.35 -11.58 -1.17
N VAL A 134 -18.69 -10.45 -1.44
CA VAL A 134 -17.42 -10.09 -0.79
C VAL A 134 -17.59 -9.90 0.73
N LEU A 135 -18.68 -9.27 1.17
CA LEU A 135 -19.03 -9.10 2.58
C LEU A 135 -19.22 -10.45 3.29
N ARG A 136 -19.86 -11.41 2.63
CA ARG A 136 -20.03 -12.78 3.14
C ARG A 136 -18.70 -13.51 3.25
N ALA A 137 -17.86 -13.43 2.21
CA ALA A 137 -16.54 -14.05 2.21
C ALA A 137 -15.63 -13.49 3.33
N ALA A 138 -15.72 -12.19 3.62
CA ALA A 138 -14.92 -11.52 4.64
C ALA A 138 -15.29 -11.91 6.09
N THR A 139 -16.51 -12.38 6.34
CA THR A 139 -17.01 -12.73 7.69
C THR A 139 -16.87 -14.22 8.05
N GLY A 140 -16.42 -15.06 7.12
CA GLY A 140 -16.27 -16.51 7.33
C GLY A 140 -17.61 -17.22 7.57
N PRO A 141 -17.63 -18.47 8.10
CA PRO A 141 -18.85 -19.26 8.25
C PRO A 141 -19.75 -18.85 9.43
N HIS A 142 -19.44 -17.76 10.14
CA HIS A 142 -20.24 -17.30 11.28
C HIS A 142 -21.52 -16.59 10.81
N ALA A 143 -22.60 -17.35 10.67
CA ALA A 143 -23.90 -16.89 10.16
C ALA A 143 -24.45 -15.62 10.86
N GLN A 144 -24.30 -15.51 12.19
CA GLN A 144 -24.76 -14.33 12.94
C GLN A 144 -23.93 -13.07 12.67
N ALA A 145 -22.61 -13.19 12.53
CA ALA A 145 -21.73 -12.06 12.18
C ALA A 145 -21.99 -11.60 10.74
N GLN A 146 -22.23 -12.54 9.84
CA GLN A 146 -22.61 -12.28 8.46
C GLN A 146 -23.96 -11.56 8.36
N GLU A 147 -24.96 -11.95 9.16
CA GLU A 147 -26.28 -11.32 9.17
C GLU A 147 -26.26 -9.92 9.81
N ALA A 148 -25.51 -9.71 10.89
CA ALA A 148 -25.32 -8.39 11.50
C ALA A 148 -24.60 -7.41 10.55
N LEU A 149 -23.57 -7.88 9.83
CA LEU A 149 -22.85 -7.10 8.82
C LEU A 149 -23.75 -6.76 7.62
N LEU A 150 -24.54 -7.71 7.14
CA LEU A 150 -25.49 -7.49 6.05
C LEU A 150 -26.65 -6.58 6.46
N ALA A 151 -27.11 -6.66 7.71
CA ALA A 151 -28.11 -5.74 8.27
C ALA A 151 -27.56 -4.31 8.33
N ALA A 152 -26.34 -4.12 8.86
CA ALA A 152 -25.67 -2.83 8.87
C ALA A 152 -25.44 -2.27 7.45
N TRP A 153 -25.05 -3.13 6.49
CA TRP A 153 -24.92 -2.77 5.08
C TRP A 153 -26.24 -2.35 4.41
N ARG A 154 -27.35 -2.99 4.78
CA ARG A 154 -28.70 -2.63 4.30
C ARG A 154 -29.29 -1.42 5.02
N GLY A 155 -28.67 -0.95 6.12
CA GLY A 155 -29.19 0.13 6.96
C GLY A 155 -30.26 -0.31 7.96
N ALA A 156 -30.36 -1.60 8.28
CA ALA A 156 -31.23 -2.12 9.33
C ALA A 156 -30.50 -2.09 10.69
N ALA A 157 -31.18 -1.67 11.76
CA ALA A 157 -30.62 -1.48 13.10
C ALA A 157 -29.88 -2.74 13.62
N PRO A 158 -28.76 -2.59 14.37
CA PRO A 158 -27.95 -3.73 14.76
C PRO A 158 -28.63 -4.58 15.84
N LEU A 159 -28.70 -5.90 15.63
CA LEU A 159 -28.84 -6.86 16.72
C LEU A 159 -27.51 -6.92 17.50
N ALA A 160 -27.61 -6.90 18.83
CA ALA A 160 -26.50 -6.76 19.77
C ALA A 160 -25.34 -7.76 19.56
N ALA A 161 -24.11 -7.28 19.75
CA ALA A 161 -22.86 -8.04 19.59
C ALA A 161 -22.62 -9.05 20.75
N PRO A 162 -21.95 -10.20 20.51
CA PRO A 162 -21.60 -11.15 21.57
C PRO A 162 -20.21 -10.91 22.18
N ALA A 163 -20.07 -11.33 23.45
CA ALA A 163 -18.91 -11.22 24.32
C ALA A 163 -17.76 -12.19 23.97
N GLU A 164 -16.53 -11.79 24.28
CA GLU A 164 -15.26 -12.52 24.07
C GLU A 164 -15.22 -13.93 24.70
N PRO A 165 -14.56 -14.91 24.06
CA PRO A 165 -14.16 -16.16 24.70
C PRO A 165 -12.76 -16.04 25.38
N PRO A 166 -12.47 -16.85 26.43
CA PRO A 166 -11.28 -16.72 27.28
C PRO A 166 -10.01 -17.39 26.69
N PRO A 167 -8.80 -17.05 27.18
CA PRO A 167 -7.55 -17.58 26.65
C PRO A 167 -7.20 -18.94 27.27
N ALA A 168 -6.69 -19.87 26.46
CA ALA A 168 -6.13 -21.14 26.91
C ALA A 168 -4.69 -21.33 26.41
N GLN A 169 -3.78 -21.19 27.37
CA GLN A 169 -2.58 -21.98 27.68
C GLN A 169 -1.44 -22.17 26.66
N ALA A 170 -0.26 -21.98 27.24
CA ALA A 170 1.06 -22.10 26.67
C ALA A 170 1.49 -23.57 26.54
N ASP A 171 2.13 -23.89 25.42
CA ASP A 171 3.12 -24.96 25.34
C ASP A 171 4.46 -24.36 24.89
N ALA A 172 5.52 -24.80 25.55
CA ALA A 172 6.88 -24.26 25.47
C ALA A 172 7.58 -24.56 24.13
N PRO A 173 8.57 -23.73 23.72
CA PRO A 173 9.26 -23.87 22.43
C PRO A 173 10.48 -24.81 22.49
N PRO A 174 10.89 -25.46 21.37
CA PRO A 174 12.25 -25.95 21.22
C PRO A 174 13.17 -24.84 20.66
N THR A 175 14.35 -24.72 21.27
CA THR A 175 15.44 -23.79 20.92
C THR A 175 16.13 -24.17 19.59
N PRO A 176 16.63 -23.22 18.77
CA PRO A 176 17.56 -23.53 17.68
C PRO A 176 19.03 -23.34 18.09
N ALA A 177 19.89 -24.26 17.65
CA ALA A 177 21.35 -24.16 17.70
C ALA A 177 21.89 -23.34 16.50
N PRO A 178 23.09 -22.73 16.60
CA PRO A 178 23.69 -21.95 15.52
C PRO A 178 24.51 -22.84 14.59
N VAL A 179 24.54 -22.53 13.29
CA VAL A 179 25.50 -23.12 12.36
C VAL A 179 26.11 -22.02 11.50
N ALA A 180 27.43 -21.86 11.64
CA ALA A 180 28.28 -21.10 10.74
C ALA A 180 29.04 -22.08 9.82
N GLY A 181 29.37 -21.64 8.60
CA GLY A 181 30.43 -22.25 7.77
C GLY A 181 30.10 -22.39 6.28
N ALA A 182 30.74 -21.56 5.45
CA ALA A 182 30.81 -21.68 3.98
C ALA A 182 31.69 -22.89 3.54
N PRO A 183 31.83 -23.15 2.22
CA PRO A 183 32.97 -22.55 1.51
C PRO A 183 32.70 -22.08 0.06
N ALA A 184 33.74 -21.45 -0.48
CA ALA A 184 33.84 -20.65 -1.69
C ALA A 184 33.80 -21.41 -3.03
N GLY A 185 33.45 -20.65 -4.08
CA GLY A 185 33.81 -20.89 -5.48
C GLY A 185 33.97 -19.52 -6.16
N ASP A 186 35.22 -19.17 -6.46
CA ASP A 186 35.65 -18.05 -7.29
C ASP A 186 35.25 -18.30 -8.76
N ASP A 187 34.96 -17.23 -9.50
CA ASP A 187 35.17 -17.09 -10.95
C ASP A 187 34.65 -15.72 -11.42
N GLY A 188 35.53 -14.73 -11.25
CA GLY A 188 35.73 -13.53 -12.09
C GLY A 188 34.58 -12.91 -12.92
N ARG A 189 34.27 -11.65 -12.60
CA ARG A 189 34.17 -10.56 -13.59
C ARG A 189 34.11 -9.15 -12.96
N LEU A 190 35.22 -8.42 -13.14
CA LEU A 190 35.37 -6.98 -13.44
C LEU A 190 34.44 -5.95 -12.73
N ALA A 191 35.05 -5.19 -11.81
CA ALA A 191 34.81 -3.76 -11.50
C ALA A 191 33.36 -3.26 -11.26
N GLN A 192 32.99 -3.31 -9.98
CA GLN A 192 31.98 -2.58 -9.19
C GLN A 192 31.30 -1.33 -9.80
N GLU A 193 30.03 -1.49 -10.19
CA GLU A 193 28.98 -0.48 -10.01
C GLU A 193 28.11 -0.98 -8.84
N GLY A 194 28.11 -0.27 -7.70
CA GLY A 194 27.39 -0.73 -6.50
C GLY A 194 25.88 -0.78 -6.75
N GLU A 195 25.26 -1.94 -6.56
CA GLU A 195 23.81 -2.13 -6.63
C GLU A 195 23.13 -1.30 -5.52
N PHE A 196 22.26 -0.37 -5.88
CA PHE A 196 21.55 0.49 -4.93
C PHE A 196 20.04 0.47 -5.18
N ILE A 197 19.27 0.64 -4.12
CA ILE A 197 17.81 0.53 -4.14
C ILE A 197 17.20 1.92 -3.94
N TYR A 198 16.41 2.39 -4.91
CA TYR A 198 15.65 3.63 -4.78
C TYR A 198 14.48 3.47 -3.79
N LEU A 199 14.26 4.51 -2.98
CA LEU A 199 13.26 4.55 -1.92
C LEU A 199 12.41 5.82 -2.05
N GLY A 200 11.12 5.71 -1.74
CA GLY A 200 10.21 6.86 -1.61
C GLY A 200 9.83 7.20 -0.15
N ASN A 201 10.33 6.43 0.82
CA ASN A 201 10.01 6.53 2.24
C ASN A 201 11.27 6.54 3.12
N ALA A 202 12.38 7.08 2.59
CA ALA A 202 13.68 7.10 3.24
C ALA A 202 13.65 7.73 4.64
N GLY A 203 12.68 8.61 4.89
CA GLY A 203 12.46 9.27 6.16
C GLY A 203 12.00 8.38 7.31
N LEU A 204 11.60 7.13 7.04
CA LEU A 204 11.25 6.17 8.09
C LEU A 204 12.34 6.00 9.15
N VAL A 205 13.61 6.23 8.80
CA VAL A 205 14.73 6.16 9.75
C VAL A 205 14.60 7.13 10.93
N LEU A 206 13.88 8.24 10.78
CA LEU A 206 13.66 9.20 11.87
C LEU A 206 12.84 8.60 13.01
N LEU A 207 12.02 7.57 12.74
CA LEU A 207 11.15 6.92 13.71
C LEU A 207 11.88 5.91 14.60
N GLY A 208 13.17 5.64 14.36
CA GLY A 208 13.95 4.61 15.05
C GLY A 208 13.70 4.50 16.57
N PRO A 209 13.79 5.59 17.34
CA PRO A 209 13.56 5.56 18.79
C PRO A 209 12.17 5.09 19.23
N PHE A 210 11.17 5.18 18.36
CA PHE A 210 9.77 4.85 18.66
C PHE A 210 9.41 3.42 18.26
N LEU A 211 10.16 2.81 17.33
CA LEU A 211 9.79 1.52 16.73
C LEU A 211 9.80 0.37 17.74
N GLN A 212 10.78 0.33 18.64
CA GLN A 212 10.84 -0.69 19.70
C GLN A 212 9.59 -0.68 20.58
N ARG A 213 9.19 0.51 21.04
CA ARG A 213 8.01 0.67 21.88
C ARG A 213 6.73 0.35 21.12
N LEU A 214 6.60 0.82 19.88
CA LEU A 214 5.44 0.53 19.04
C LEU A 214 5.25 -0.97 18.87
N PHE A 215 6.31 -1.68 18.46
CA PHE A 215 6.22 -3.12 18.19
C PHE A 215 6.02 -3.95 19.46
N ALA A 216 6.61 -3.55 20.58
CA ALA A 216 6.36 -4.19 21.87
C ALA A 216 4.90 -4.01 22.32
N MET A 217 4.35 -2.79 22.21
CA MET A 217 2.95 -2.52 22.54
C MET A 217 1.96 -3.33 21.68
N LEU A 218 2.32 -3.59 20.42
CA LEU A 218 1.51 -4.39 19.50
C LEU A 218 1.77 -5.91 19.63
N GLY A 219 2.61 -6.34 20.57
CA GLY A 219 2.93 -7.75 20.78
C GLY A 219 3.71 -8.40 19.63
N LEU A 220 4.36 -7.58 18.78
CA LEU A 220 5.17 -8.07 17.65
C LEU A 220 6.57 -8.49 18.08
N THR A 221 7.06 -7.94 19.19
CA THR A 221 8.38 -8.24 19.75
C THR A 221 8.27 -8.74 21.18
N ALA A 222 9.19 -9.63 21.56
CA ALA A 222 9.42 -10.06 22.93
C ALA A 222 10.90 -9.78 23.26
N GLY A 223 11.14 -8.70 24.03
CA GLY A 223 12.50 -8.22 24.27
C GLY A 223 13.17 -7.73 22.96
N PRO A 224 14.40 -8.17 22.65
CA PRO A 224 15.16 -7.68 21.50
C PRO A 224 14.80 -8.35 20.16
N THR A 225 13.82 -9.26 20.12
CA THR A 225 13.50 -10.06 18.93
C THR A 225 12.02 -10.00 18.56
N PHE A 226 11.71 -10.16 17.26
CA PHE A 226 10.34 -10.43 16.82
C PHE A 226 9.86 -11.80 17.30
N VAL A 227 8.57 -11.90 17.64
CA VAL A 227 7.97 -13.16 18.11
C VAL A 227 7.82 -14.20 16.99
N SER A 228 7.82 -13.77 15.72
CA SER A 228 7.80 -14.64 14.55
C SER A 228 8.19 -13.90 13.27
N ALA A 229 8.49 -14.64 12.20
CA ALA A 229 8.69 -14.08 10.86
C ALA A 229 7.43 -13.35 10.34
N ALA A 230 6.24 -13.87 10.68
CA ALA A 230 4.97 -13.23 10.35
C ALA A 230 4.82 -11.88 11.07
N ALA A 231 5.27 -11.78 12.33
CA ALA A 231 5.26 -10.52 13.08
C ALA A 231 6.23 -9.49 12.47
N ALA A 232 7.43 -9.92 12.06
CA ALA A 232 8.37 -9.06 11.33
C ALA A 232 7.79 -8.58 9.99
N GLY A 233 7.19 -9.48 9.20
CA GLY A 233 6.50 -9.13 7.96
C GLY A 233 5.32 -8.18 8.18
N ARG A 234 4.58 -8.33 9.29
CA ARG A 234 3.50 -7.42 9.68
C ARG A 234 4.04 -6.03 10.06
N ALA A 235 5.15 -5.98 10.79
CA ALA A 235 5.85 -4.74 11.14
C ALA A 235 6.30 -3.96 9.90
N VAL A 236 6.78 -4.65 8.86
CA VAL A 236 7.15 -4.03 7.56
C VAL A 236 5.99 -3.21 6.97
N HIS A 237 4.79 -3.78 6.97
CA HIS A 237 3.60 -3.11 6.47
C HIS A 237 3.06 -2.03 7.42
N LEU A 238 3.20 -2.22 8.73
CA LEU A 238 2.90 -1.18 9.72
C LEU A 238 3.77 0.06 9.51
N LEU A 239 5.07 -0.10 9.27
CA LEU A 239 5.96 1.02 8.94
C LEU A 239 5.50 1.73 7.67
N GLN A 240 5.03 0.98 6.67
CA GLN A 240 4.52 1.57 5.46
C GLN A 240 3.26 2.41 5.70
N HIS A 241 2.39 1.93 6.57
CA HIS A 241 1.22 2.68 7.02
C HIS A 241 1.60 3.94 7.78
N VAL A 242 2.61 3.87 8.65
CA VAL A 242 3.13 5.06 9.34
C VAL A 242 3.62 6.09 8.32
N ALA A 243 4.40 5.67 7.31
CA ALA A 243 4.95 6.57 6.29
C ALA A 243 3.90 7.21 5.39
N THR A 244 2.88 6.45 4.98
CA THR A 244 1.98 6.87 3.88
C THR A 244 0.53 7.10 4.28
N GLY A 245 0.10 6.58 5.44
CA GLY A 245 -1.30 6.46 5.81
C GLY A 245 -2.07 5.38 5.04
N ALA A 246 -1.49 4.79 4.00
CA ALA A 246 -2.07 3.68 3.25
C ALA A 246 -1.83 2.35 3.96
N SER A 247 -2.66 1.35 3.71
CA SER A 247 -2.48 0.00 4.29
C SER A 247 -2.00 -1.02 3.25
N ASP A 248 -1.87 -0.59 2.00
CA ASP A 248 -1.32 -1.33 0.88
C ASP A 248 -0.13 -0.57 0.27
N ALA A 249 0.91 -1.33 -0.10
CA ALA A 249 1.99 -0.79 -0.89
C ALA A 249 2.59 -1.88 -1.78
N PRO A 250 3.07 -1.53 -2.98
CA PRO A 250 3.78 -2.49 -3.81
C PRO A 250 5.08 -2.91 -3.12
N ALA A 251 5.51 -4.16 -3.34
CA ALA A 251 6.71 -4.70 -2.69
C ALA A 251 7.97 -3.83 -2.89
N ARG A 252 8.06 -3.10 -4.02
CA ARG A 252 9.13 -2.14 -4.34
C ARG A 252 9.24 -0.96 -3.36
N ALA A 253 8.18 -0.64 -2.62
CA ALA A 253 8.16 0.43 -1.64
C ALA A 253 8.61 -0.02 -0.23
N LEU A 254 8.82 -1.32 -0.02
CA LEU A 254 9.14 -1.92 1.27
C LEU A 254 10.63 -2.21 1.59
N PRO A 255 11.65 -1.98 0.74
CA PRO A 255 13.02 -2.34 1.06
C PRO A 255 13.55 -1.78 2.38
N LEU A 256 13.39 -0.47 2.63
CA LEU A 256 13.83 0.14 3.89
C LEU A 256 13.06 -0.42 5.09
N ASN A 257 11.76 -0.64 4.94
CA ASN A 257 10.90 -1.21 5.98
C ASN A 257 11.40 -2.60 6.39
N LYS A 258 11.77 -3.44 5.42
CA LYS A 258 12.35 -4.77 5.65
C LYS A 258 13.66 -4.66 6.44
N VAL A 259 14.57 -3.79 6.01
CA VAL A 259 15.86 -3.59 6.71
C VAL A 259 15.65 -3.11 8.15
N LEU A 260 14.75 -2.15 8.38
CA LEU A 260 14.41 -1.68 9.73
C LEU A 260 13.75 -2.77 10.59
N CYS A 261 13.10 -3.75 9.99
CA CYS A 261 12.57 -4.94 10.66
C CYS A 261 13.58 -6.10 10.74
N GLY A 262 14.85 -5.89 10.37
CA GLY A 262 15.90 -6.92 10.42
C GLY A 262 15.80 -7.98 9.31
N LEU A 263 15.04 -7.71 8.25
CA LEU A 263 14.89 -8.59 7.09
C LEU A 263 15.77 -8.09 5.93
N ALA A 264 16.23 -9.02 5.08
CA ALA A 264 16.87 -8.65 3.81
C ALA A 264 15.87 -7.92 2.88
N PRO A 265 16.29 -6.95 2.05
CA PRO A 265 15.41 -6.26 1.12
C PRO A 265 14.64 -7.20 0.17
N GLU A 266 15.26 -8.33 -0.20
CA GLU A 266 14.72 -9.34 -1.11
C GLU A 266 13.82 -10.35 -0.39
N ALA A 267 13.80 -10.34 0.95
CA ALA A 267 13.06 -11.31 1.73
C ALA A 267 11.55 -11.26 1.39
N PRO A 268 10.90 -12.42 1.16
CA PRO A 268 9.47 -12.46 0.89
C PRO A 268 8.70 -12.03 2.13
N VAL A 269 7.69 -11.18 1.93
CA VAL A 269 6.69 -10.79 2.93
C VAL A 269 5.30 -10.95 2.29
N ALA A 270 4.25 -11.03 3.11
CA ALA A 270 2.88 -11.00 2.60
C ALA A 270 2.69 -9.79 1.66
N ALA A 271 1.86 -9.94 0.61
CA ALA A 271 1.64 -8.87 -0.35
C ALA A 271 1.00 -7.63 0.32
N ASP A 272 0.13 -7.86 1.30
CA ASP A 272 -0.55 -6.86 2.11
C ASP A 272 -0.97 -7.44 3.47
N ILE A 273 -1.40 -6.56 4.37
CA ILE A 273 -2.04 -6.94 5.63
C ILE A 273 -3.31 -6.12 5.85
N VAL A 274 -4.23 -6.69 6.62
CA VAL A 274 -5.33 -5.93 7.22
C VAL A 274 -4.86 -5.42 8.59
N LEU A 275 -4.79 -4.10 8.74
CA LEU A 275 -4.49 -3.47 10.02
C LEU A 275 -5.68 -3.58 10.98
N THR A 276 -5.40 -3.97 12.21
CA THR A 276 -6.41 -3.94 13.28
C THR A 276 -6.70 -2.50 13.71
N PRO A 277 -7.86 -2.22 14.32
CA PRO A 277 -8.14 -0.90 14.90
C PRO A 277 -7.09 -0.47 15.93
N ALA A 278 -6.63 -1.42 16.76
CA ALA A 278 -5.59 -1.19 17.76
C ALA A 278 -4.26 -0.77 17.12
N GLU A 279 -3.87 -1.41 16.01
CA GLU A 279 -2.67 -1.05 15.26
C GLU A 279 -2.77 0.33 14.63
N ARG A 280 -3.89 0.66 13.97
CA ARG A 280 -4.11 2.01 13.42
C ARG A 280 -4.01 3.05 14.51
N GLN A 281 -4.72 2.84 15.61
CA GLN A 281 -4.71 3.75 16.75
C GLN A 281 -3.28 3.92 17.30
N ALA A 282 -2.55 2.82 17.54
CA ALA A 282 -1.19 2.88 18.05
C ALA A 282 -0.23 3.63 17.11
N THR A 283 -0.35 3.43 15.79
CA THR A 283 0.48 4.14 14.80
C THR A 283 0.16 5.64 14.77
N GLU A 284 -1.13 6.02 14.81
CA GLU A 284 -1.55 7.42 14.85
C GLU A 284 -1.16 8.12 16.16
N GLU A 285 -1.28 7.42 17.29
CA GLU A 285 -0.82 7.92 18.60
C GLU A 285 0.71 8.09 18.63
N MET A 286 1.46 7.13 18.07
CA MET A 286 2.92 7.26 17.95
C MET A 286 3.28 8.50 17.12
N LEU A 287 2.61 8.75 15.99
CA LEU A 287 2.86 9.94 15.17
C LEU A 287 2.56 11.24 15.93
N LYS A 288 1.47 11.28 16.72
CA LYS A 288 1.17 12.43 17.59
C LYS A 288 2.28 12.67 18.62
N VAL A 289 2.75 11.62 19.28
CA VAL A 289 3.86 11.71 20.25
C VAL A 289 5.15 12.14 19.57
N PHE A 290 5.47 11.60 18.39
CA PHE A 290 6.62 11.97 17.60
C PHE A 290 6.63 13.47 17.28
N ILE A 291 5.50 14.01 16.78
CA ILE A 291 5.34 15.43 16.48
C ILE A 291 5.48 16.28 17.73
N ALA A 292 4.84 15.88 18.84
CA ALA A 292 4.90 16.60 20.10
C ALA A 292 6.32 16.66 20.68
N GLN A 293 7.13 15.61 20.49
CA GLN A 293 8.53 15.60 20.92
C GLN A 293 9.41 16.46 20.01
N TRP A 294 9.18 16.47 18.70
CA TRP A 294 9.87 17.36 17.77
C TRP A 294 9.23 18.76 17.73
N ARG A 295 9.48 19.55 18.78
CA ARG A 295 8.93 20.92 18.92
C ARG A 295 9.19 21.83 17.72
N GLY A 296 10.23 21.58 16.93
CA GLY A 296 10.53 22.29 15.69
C GLY A 296 9.43 22.22 14.63
N LEU A 297 8.55 21.21 14.67
CA LEU A 297 7.42 21.04 13.74
C LEU A 297 6.20 21.90 14.07
N GLY A 298 6.10 22.47 15.28
CA GLY A 298 4.92 23.24 15.70
C GLY A 298 3.62 22.45 15.59
N ASN A 299 2.60 23.03 14.95
CA ASN A 299 1.26 22.43 14.77
C ASN A 299 1.16 21.55 13.51
N THR A 300 2.24 20.90 13.10
CA THR A 300 2.24 20.00 11.93
C THR A 300 1.30 18.81 12.19
N SER A 301 0.48 18.45 11.20
CA SER A 301 -0.37 17.26 11.29
C SER A 301 0.41 15.98 10.96
N ALA A 302 -0.14 14.81 11.29
CA ALA A 302 0.43 13.51 10.89
C ALA A 302 0.69 13.44 9.37
N ASP A 303 -0.25 13.93 8.56
CA ASP A 303 -0.08 13.99 7.10
C ASP A 303 0.97 14.99 6.64
N GLY A 304 1.12 16.11 7.35
CA GLY A 304 2.21 17.06 7.12
C GLY A 304 3.58 16.44 7.40
N LEU A 305 3.70 15.70 8.51
CA LEU A 305 4.90 14.94 8.84
C LEU A 305 5.21 13.86 7.79
N ARG A 306 4.19 13.11 7.35
CA ARG A 306 4.34 12.08 6.31
C ARG A 306 4.92 12.66 5.03
N ARG A 307 4.29 13.69 4.46
CA ARG A 307 4.76 14.32 3.22
C ARG A 307 6.07 15.07 3.37
N GLY A 308 6.27 15.70 4.53
CA GLY A 308 7.44 16.54 4.77
C GLY A 308 8.71 15.75 5.07
N PHE A 309 8.60 14.69 5.87
CA PHE A 309 9.78 14.03 6.44
C PHE A 309 9.80 12.52 6.32
N LEU A 310 8.67 11.81 6.21
CA LEU A 310 8.69 10.33 6.11
C LEU A 310 8.78 9.86 4.65
N MET A 311 7.97 10.45 3.77
CA MET A 311 7.92 10.17 2.33
C MET A 311 9.00 10.97 1.58
N ARG A 312 10.26 10.67 1.90
CA ARG A 312 11.44 11.28 1.27
C ARG A 312 12.07 10.32 0.29
N GLU A 313 12.48 10.86 -0.84
CA GLU A 313 13.30 10.13 -1.79
C GLU A 313 14.68 9.85 -1.20
N GLY A 314 15.20 8.67 -1.50
CA GLY A 314 16.55 8.31 -1.13
C GLY A 314 17.01 7.06 -1.85
N ARG A 315 18.24 6.64 -1.54
CA ARG A 315 18.82 5.40 -2.02
C ARG A 315 19.48 4.64 -0.90
N LEU A 316 19.31 3.33 -0.90
CA LEU A 316 19.89 2.39 0.05
C LEU A 316 20.96 1.58 -0.65
N GLU A 317 22.16 1.60 -0.11
CA GLU A 317 23.35 0.96 -0.63
C GLU A 317 23.86 -0.05 0.40
N PRO A 318 24.27 -1.27 0.01
CA PRO A 318 25.02 -2.15 0.89
C PRO A 318 26.38 -1.52 1.20
N ASP A 319 26.83 -1.67 2.44
CA ASP A 319 28.06 -1.08 2.98
C ASP A 319 28.80 -2.14 3.80
N ALA A 320 30.11 -1.99 3.99
CA ALA A 320 30.97 -2.98 4.64
C ALA A 320 30.53 -3.32 6.08
N GLN A 321 29.78 -2.42 6.73
CA GLN A 321 29.28 -2.59 8.10
C GLN A 321 27.75 -2.67 8.19
N GLY A 322 27.04 -2.80 7.07
CA GLY A 322 25.58 -2.86 7.04
C GLY A 322 24.99 -2.14 5.83
N TRP A 323 24.25 -1.07 6.08
CA TRP A 323 23.57 -0.32 5.04
C TRP A 323 23.91 1.16 5.10
N GLN A 324 24.03 1.80 3.94
CA GLN A 324 24.14 3.24 3.79
C GLN A 324 22.86 3.78 3.15
N LEU A 325 22.15 4.65 3.86
CA LEU A 325 20.98 5.35 3.37
C LEU A 325 21.35 6.80 3.04
N ARG A 326 21.13 7.22 1.80
CA ARG A 326 21.30 8.61 1.36
C ARG A 326 19.94 9.21 1.06
N VAL A 327 19.57 10.27 1.76
CA VAL A 327 18.27 10.95 1.60
C VAL A 327 18.45 12.19 0.75
N SER A 328 17.57 12.37 -0.25
CA SER A 328 17.58 13.56 -1.10
C SER A 328 17.29 14.81 -0.26
N PRO A 329 18.09 15.89 -0.38
CA PRO A 329 17.90 17.09 0.42
C PRO A 329 16.63 17.87 0.02
N ALA A 330 16.02 18.56 0.97
CA ALA A 330 14.96 19.54 0.75
C ALA A 330 15.11 20.77 1.64
N GLN A 331 14.46 21.87 1.25
CA GLN A 331 14.50 23.14 2.00
C GLN A 331 14.01 22.99 3.45
N MET A 332 12.99 22.15 3.68
CA MET A 332 12.45 21.90 5.02
C MET A 332 13.38 21.10 5.94
N ASP A 333 14.44 20.51 5.39
CA ASP A 333 15.39 19.71 6.18
C ASP A 333 16.07 20.54 7.25
N MET A 334 16.10 21.88 7.15
CA MET A 334 16.55 22.80 8.22
C MET A 334 15.89 22.52 9.58
N LEU A 335 14.69 21.93 9.60
CA LEU A 335 14.00 21.56 10.84
C LEU A 335 14.62 20.34 11.53
N LEU A 336 15.39 19.51 10.81
CA LEU A 336 16.12 18.36 11.38
C LEU A 336 17.17 18.80 12.41
N ASP A 337 17.68 20.02 12.31
CA ASP A 337 18.61 20.60 13.30
C ASP A 337 17.94 20.82 14.68
N ARG A 338 16.59 20.77 14.71
CA ARG A 338 15.78 20.86 15.93
C ARG A 338 15.23 19.50 16.38
N LEU A 339 15.65 18.40 15.75
CA LEU A 339 15.25 17.06 16.16
C LEU A 339 15.96 16.68 17.46
N PRO A 340 15.26 16.26 18.52
CA PRO A 340 15.87 16.06 19.83
C PRO A 340 16.59 14.71 20.00
N TRP A 341 16.67 13.88 18.95
CA TRP A 341 17.38 12.61 18.95
C TRP A 341 18.26 12.44 17.71
N GLY A 342 19.27 11.57 17.82
CA GLY A 342 20.12 11.21 16.70
C GLY A 342 19.45 10.20 15.77
N PHE A 343 19.73 10.29 14.46
CA PHE A 343 19.23 9.39 13.43
C PHE A 343 20.31 8.97 12.41
N SER A 344 21.55 9.45 12.55
CA SER A 344 22.65 9.16 11.63
C SER A 344 23.11 7.70 11.65
N ASN A 345 22.79 6.96 12.72
CA ASN A 345 23.09 5.54 12.85
C ASN A 345 21.92 4.83 13.53
N THR A 346 21.09 4.17 12.74
CA THR A 346 19.90 3.44 13.23
C THR A 346 20.24 1.96 13.34
N HIS A 347 20.30 1.46 14.58
CA HIS A 347 20.49 0.05 14.88
C HIS A 347 19.47 -0.39 15.92
N LEU A 348 18.47 -1.15 15.47
CA LEU A 348 17.42 -1.70 16.33
C LEU A 348 17.82 -3.09 16.82
N PRO A 349 17.30 -3.56 17.96
CA PRO A 349 17.80 -4.77 18.62
C PRO A 349 17.75 -6.06 17.78
N TRP A 350 16.80 -6.13 16.85
CA TRP A 350 16.59 -7.27 15.96
C TRP A 350 17.34 -7.14 14.62
N MET A 351 18.05 -6.03 14.38
CA MET A 351 18.76 -5.81 13.11
C MET A 351 20.14 -6.47 13.14
N ALA A 352 20.43 -7.25 12.10
CA ALA A 352 21.75 -7.87 11.93
C ALA A 352 22.86 -6.84 11.70
N ALA A 353 22.55 -5.72 11.03
CA ALA A 353 23.51 -4.66 10.75
C ALA A 353 22.83 -3.27 10.80
N PRO A 354 23.56 -2.21 11.19
CA PRO A 354 23.04 -0.84 11.26
C PRO A 354 22.70 -0.24 9.88
N VAL A 355 21.86 0.78 9.90
CA VAL A 355 21.65 1.72 8.79
C VAL A 355 22.34 3.04 9.12
N ARG A 356 23.39 3.36 8.37
CA ARG A 356 24.06 4.67 8.40
C ARG A 356 23.33 5.66 7.51
N VAL A 357 22.84 6.74 8.10
CA VAL A 357 22.01 7.73 7.40
C VAL A 357 22.84 8.96 7.06
N HIS A 358 22.95 9.23 5.77
CA HIS A 358 23.44 10.47 5.20
C HIS A 358 22.24 11.30 4.75
N TRP A 359 21.89 12.26 5.58
CA TRP A 359 20.85 13.23 5.31
C TRP A 359 21.53 14.60 5.35
N ARG A 360 21.75 15.16 4.15
CA ARG A 360 22.66 16.27 3.81
C ARG A 360 24.08 15.86 3.45
#